data_AF-A0A7S1W792-F1
#
_entry.id   AF-A0A7S1W792-F1
#
_cell.length_a   1.000
_cell.length_b   1.000
_cell.length_c   1.000
_cell.angle_alpha   90.00
_cell.angle_beta   90.00
_cell.angle_gamma   90.00
#
_symmetry.space_group_name_H-M   'P 1'
#
loop_
_entity.id
_entity.type
_entity.pdbx_description
1 polymer ?
#
loop_
_entity_poly.entity_id
_entity_poly.type
_entity_poly.pdbx_seq_one_letter_code
_entity_poly.pdbx_strand_id
1 'polypeptide(L)'
;MDAAAMMPGERMPLDPPLPLPPPEPRLPEWFLWDQLAVVPAPYDHAFQTSVKGRWIGKTAVDVFAQEFGYYPRSFYERQLARGKMQVLRRGCVEEPEAAAAME
;
A
#
# COMPACT_ATOMS: atom_id res chain seq x y z
N MET A 1 42.58 -16.82 -39.28
CA MET A 1 42.89 -15.54 -38.61
C MET A 1 43.62 -15.90 -37.33
N ASP A 2 44.88 -15.47 -37.28
CA ASP A 2 45.90 -15.79 -36.26
C ASP A 2 45.45 -15.48 -34.83
N ALA A 3 45.65 -16.43 -33.91
CA ALA A 3 45.46 -16.26 -32.48
C ALA A 3 46.66 -15.55 -31.81
N ALA A 4 47.34 -14.65 -32.53
CA ALA A 4 48.62 -14.07 -32.14
C ALA A 4 48.61 -12.53 -32.27
N ALA A 5 47.82 -11.83 -31.46
CA ALA A 5 47.95 -10.38 -31.26
C ALA A 5 47.12 -9.85 -30.05
N MET A 6 47.38 -10.31 -28.82
CA MET A 6 46.96 -9.56 -27.63
C MET A 6 48.17 -9.41 -26.71
N MET A 7 48.55 -8.16 -26.42
CA MET A 7 49.66 -7.85 -25.52
C MET A 7 49.26 -8.25 -24.08
N PRO A 8 50.19 -8.75 -23.24
CA PRO A 8 49.89 -9.03 -21.84
C PRO A 8 49.55 -7.71 -21.12
N GLY A 9 48.25 -7.45 -20.93
CA GLY A 9 47.73 -6.22 -20.32
C GLY A 9 46.58 -5.56 -21.09
N GLU A 10 46.27 -6.00 -22.32
CA GLU A 10 45.10 -5.52 -23.05
C GLU A 10 43.81 -6.12 -22.48
N ARG A 11 43.08 -5.32 -21.69
CA ARG A 11 41.67 -5.59 -21.39
C ARG A 11 40.86 -5.40 -22.67
N MET A 12 40.06 -6.41 -23.03
CA MET A 12 39.06 -6.30 -24.10
C MET A 12 38.26 -5.00 -23.92
N PRO A 13 38.02 -4.20 -24.98
CA PRO A 13 37.19 -3.02 -24.85
C PRO A 13 35.80 -3.47 -24.42
N LEU A 14 35.42 -3.13 -23.20
CA LEU A 14 34.03 -3.29 -22.77
C LEU A 14 33.19 -2.41 -23.68
N ASP A 15 32.09 -2.95 -24.21
CA ASP A 15 31.11 -2.12 -24.89
C ASP A 15 30.77 -0.91 -24.01
N PRO A 16 30.72 0.31 -24.58
CA PRO A 16 30.37 1.48 -23.81
C PRO A 16 29.03 1.23 -23.12
N PRO A 17 28.87 1.62 -21.84
CA PRO A 17 27.61 1.40 -21.15
C PRO A 17 26.50 2.07 -21.96
N LEU A 18 25.42 1.33 -22.21
CA LEU A 18 24.22 1.89 -22.81
C LEU A 18 23.83 3.15 -22.02
N PRO A 19 23.41 4.24 -22.70
CA PRO A 19 22.92 5.41 -21.99
C PRO A 19 21.80 4.96 -21.05
N LEU A 20 21.88 5.42 -19.80
CA LEU A 20 20.84 5.13 -18.81
C LEU A 20 19.49 5.54 -19.43
N PRO A 21 18.43 4.73 -19.27
CA PRO A 21 17.11 5.17 -19.66
C PRO A 21 16.81 6.52 -19.00
N PRO A 22 16.09 7.43 -19.68
CA PRO A 22 15.67 8.66 -19.04
C PRO A 22 14.97 8.31 -17.72
N PRO A 23 15.16 9.11 -16.65
CA PRO A 23 14.44 8.86 -15.41
C PRO A 23 12.95 8.78 -15.73
N GLU A 24 12.30 7.72 -15.27
CA GLU A 24 10.85 7.59 -15.44
C GLU A 24 10.19 8.89 -14.95
N PRO A 25 9.24 9.45 -15.72
CA PRO A 25 8.54 10.64 -15.28
C PRO A 25 7.90 10.33 -13.93
N ARG A 26 8.29 11.06 -12.88
CA ARG A 26 7.63 10.96 -11.59
C ARG A 26 6.18 11.35 -11.82
N LEU A 27 5.27 10.40 -11.68
CA LEU A 27 3.86 10.70 -11.72
C LEU A 27 3.58 11.77 -10.65
N PRO A 28 2.80 12.81 -10.98
CA PRO A 28 2.44 13.80 -9.99
C PRO A 28 1.67 13.12 -8.85
N GLU A 29 1.84 13.61 -7.62
CA GLU A 29 1.15 13.05 -6.44
C GLU A 29 -0.38 13.05 -6.64
N TRP A 30 -0.89 14.02 -7.38
CA TRP A 30 -2.28 14.05 -7.86
C TRP A 30 -2.38 14.87 -9.16
N PHE A 31 -3.38 14.62 -9.99
CA PHE A 31 -3.72 15.44 -11.15
C PHE A 31 -5.24 15.49 -11.36
N LEU A 32 -5.73 16.51 -12.07
CA LEU A 32 -7.15 16.60 -12.42
C LEU A 32 -7.43 15.76 -13.66
N TRP A 33 -8.39 14.84 -13.56
CA TRP A 33 -8.94 14.07 -14.67
C TRP A 33 -10.46 14.25 -14.66
N ASP A 34 -11.01 14.83 -15.72
CA ASP A 34 -12.45 15.06 -15.84
C ASP A 34 -13.07 15.73 -14.60
N GLN A 35 -12.45 16.82 -14.14
CA GLN A 35 -12.80 17.57 -12.92
C GLN A 35 -12.67 16.80 -11.60
N LEU A 36 -12.14 15.57 -11.61
CA LEU A 36 -11.83 14.77 -10.43
C LEU A 36 -10.34 14.85 -10.09
N ALA A 37 -9.99 15.09 -8.83
CA ALA A 37 -8.61 14.94 -8.38
C ALA A 37 -8.25 13.45 -8.25
N VAL A 38 -7.30 12.98 -9.06
CA VAL A 38 -6.85 11.59 -9.13
C VAL A 38 -5.43 11.47 -8.58
N VAL A 39 -5.25 10.54 -7.66
CA VAL A 39 -3.93 10.10 -7.17
C VAL A 39 -3.55 8.83 -7.94
N PRO A 40 -2.50 8.84 -8.78
CA PRO A 40 -2.16 7.69 -9.62
C PRO A 40 -1.54 6.52 -8.86
N ALA A 41 -0.93 6.76 -7.71
CA ALA A 41 -0.30 5.72 -6.90
C ALA A 41 -1.35 5.03 -6.00
N PRO A 42 -1.28 3.69 -5.81
CA PRO A 42 -2.05 3.02 -4.77
C PRO A 42 -1.75 3.63 -3.40
N TYR A 43 -2.79 3.92 -2.61
CA TYR A 43 -2.63 4.48 -1.27
C TYR A 43 -3.43 3.68 -0.24
N ASP A 44 -2.87 3.56 0.96
CA ASP A 44 -3.55 2.95 2.09
C ASP A 44 -4.58 3.94 2.64
N HIS A 45 -5.86 3.63 2.43
CA HIS A 45 -6.97 4.41 2.98
C HIS A 45 -7.60 3.71 4.18
N ALA A 46 -7.61 4.39 5.33
CA ALA A 46 -8.30 3.92 6.52
C ALA A 46 -9.74 4.47 6.57
N PHE A 47 -10.71 3.60 6.38
CA PHE A 47 -12.12 3.95 6.55
C PHE A 47 -12.47 4.07 8.03
N GLN A 48 -12.80 5.28 8.48
CA GLN A 48 -13.22 5.56 9.85
C GLN A 48 -14.65 6.08 9.89
N THR A 49 -15.42 5.60 10.87
CA THR A 49 -16.78 6.11 11.09
C THR A 49 -17.15 6.05 12.57
N SER A 50 -17.96 7.01 13.01
CA SER A 50 -18.49 7.04 14.38
C SER A 50 -19.82 6.30 14.47
N VAL A 51 -20.09 5.70 15.62
CA VAL A 51 -21.33 4.96 15.87
C VAL A 51 -22.54 5.87 15.73
N LYS A 52 -23.54 5.43 14.95
CA LYS A 52 -24.82 6.13 14.75
C LYS A 52 -25.94 5.40 15.48
N GLY A 53 -26.96 6.13 15.94
CA GLY A 53 -28.09 5.53 16.68
C GLY A 53 -28.85 4.43 15.92
N ARG A 54 -28.93 4.53 14.58
CA ARG A 54 -29.54 3.49 13.72
C ARG A 54 -28.77 2.17 13.65
N TRP A 55 -27.58 2.09 14.24
CA TRP A 55 -26.74 0.89 14.29
C TRP A 55 -26.86 0.13 15.60
N ILE A 56 -27.70 0.58 16.52
CA ILE A 56 -27.98 -0.16 17.76
C ILE A 56 -28.45 -1.58 17.41
N GLY A 57 -27.85 -2.58 18.06
CA GLY A 57 -28.13 -3.99 17.83
C GLY A 57 -27.44 -4.62 16.61
N LYS A 58 -26.67 -3.84 15.83
CA LYS A 58 -25.89 -4.35 14.69
C LYS A 58 -24.44 -4.60 15.09
N THR A 59 -23.81 -5.61 14.48
CA THR A 59 -22.36 -5.81 14.64
C THR A 59 -21.57 -4.84 13.77
N ALA A 60 -20.29 -4.63 14.09
CA ALA A 60 -19.41 -3.79 13.26
C ALA A 60 -19.34 -4.31 11.80
N VAL A 61 -19.33 -5.63 11.62
CA VAL A 61 -19.35 -6.27 10.29
C VAL A 61 -20.64 -5.95 9.54
N ASP A 62 -21.81 -5.98 10.20
CA ASP A 62 -23.09 -5.60 9.59
C ASP A 62 -23.08 -4.15 9.11
N VAL A 63 -22.58 -3.25 9.95
CA VAL A 63 -22.48 -1.83 9.64
C VAL A 63 -21.59 -1.60 8.43
N PHE A 64 -20.41 -2.23 8.41
CA PHE A 64 -19.48 -2.07 7.30
C PHE A 64 -20.02 -2.66 6.00
N ALA A 65 -20.64 -3.84 6.05
CA ALA A 65 -21.24 -4.46 4.87
C ALA A 65 -22.44 -3.68 4.31
N GLN A 66 -23.23 -3.01 5.17
CA GLN A 66 -24.42 -2.26 4.74
C GLN A 66 -24.10 -0.85 4.26
N GLU A 67 -23.22 -0.12 4.95
CA GLU A 67 -22.95 1.29 4.65
C GLU A 67 -21.76 1.46 3.68
N PHE A 68 -20.82 0.51 3.66
CA PHE A 68 -19.65 0.51 2.77
C PHE A 68 -19.67 -0.71 1.85
N GLY A 69 -20.67 -0.80 0.97
CA GLY A 69 -20.92 -1.95 0.08
C GLY A 69 -19.88 -2.26 -1.00
N TYR A 70 -18.64 -1.77 -0.86
CA TYR A 70 -17.53 -2.06 -1.78
C TYR A 70 -17.07 -3.52 -1.69
N TYR A 71 -17.20 -4.17 -0.53
CA TYR A 71 -16.76 -5.54 -0.31
C TYR A 71 -17.87 -6.40 0.32
N PRO A 72 -17.86 -7.74 0.10
CA PRO A 72 -18.84 -8.64 0.72
C PRO A 72 -18.60 -8.75 2.23
N ARG A 73 -19.62 -9.15 2.99
CA ARG A 73 -19.54 -9.42 4.44
C ARG A 73 -18.31 -10.26 4.84
N SER A 74 -18.05 -11.34 4.09
CA SER A 74 -16.94 -12.26 4.38
C SER A 74 -15.57 -11.60 4.32
N PHE A 75 -15.42 -10.52 3.55
CA PHE A 75 -14.19 -9.71 3.55
C PHE A 75 -13.99 -9.05 4.91
N TYR A 76 -15.02 -8.39 5.44
CA TYR A 76 -14.94 -7.71 6.74
C TYR A 76 -14.71 -8.68 7.89
N GLU A 77 -15.31 -9.87 7.85
CA GLU A 77 -15.05 -10.93 8.83
C GLU A 77 -13.58 -11.35 8.85
N ARG A 78 -12.97 -11.54 7.67
CA ARG A 78 -11.53 -11.86 7.56
C ARG A 78 -10.65 -10.73 8.06
N GLN A 79 -11.00 -9.48 7.78
CA GLN A 79 -10.21 -8.32 8.19
C GLN A 79 -10.30 -8.07 9.70
N LEU A 80 -11.47 -8.33 10.30
CA LEU A 80 -11.64 -8.34 11.75
C LEU A 80 -10.78 -9.44 12.40
N ALA A 81 -10.82 -10.67 11.86
CA ALA A 81 -9.99 -11.77 12.35
C ALA A 81 -8.48 -11.50 12.22
N ARG A 82 -8.06 -10.71 11.22
CA ARG A 82 -6.67 -10.28 11.01
C ARG A 82 -6.26 -9.06 11.82
N GLY A 83 -7.16 -8.48 12.63
CA GLY A 83 -6.90 -7.24 13.40
C GLY A 83 -6.81 -5.96 12.56
N LYS A 84 -7.11 -6.02 11.25
CA LYS A 84 -7.14 -4.85 10.34
C LYS A 84 -8.41 -4.00 10.46
N MET A 85 -9.41 -4.50 11.17
CA MET A 85 -10.65 -3.80 11.49
C MET A 85 -10.80 -3.74 12.99
N GLN A 86 -11.03 -2.55 13.54
CA GLN A 86 -11.06 -2.31 14.98
C GLN A 86 -12.22 -1.39 15.35
N VAL A 87 -12.79 -1.59 16.53
CA VAL A 87 -13.82 -0.71 17.09
C VAL A 87 -13.15 0.17 18.13
N LEU A 88 -12.96 1.45 17.79
CA LEU A 88 -12.36 2.42 18.69
C LEU A 88 -13.41 2.89 19.70
N ARG A 89 -13.23 2.51 20.97
CA ARG A 89 -14.04 3.05 22.08
C ARG A 89 -13.27 4.21 22.71
N ARG A 90 -13.87 5.41 22.70
CA ARG A 90 -13.30 6.56 23.42
C ARG A 90 -13.13 6.18 24.90
N GLY A 91 -11.91 6.28 25.41
CA GLY A 91 -11.54 5.92 26.80
C GLY A 91 -10.98 4.51 27.00
N CYS A 92 -10.94 3.67 25.96
CA CYS A 92 -10.17 2.43 25.94
C CYS A 92 -9.02 2.59 24.94
N VAL A 93 -7.98 3.34 25.32
CA VAL A 93 -6.71 3.29 24.59
C VAL A 93 -5.95 2.13 25.22
N GLU A 94 -6.09 0.94 24.66
CA GLU A 94 -5.05 -0.07 24.83
C GLU A 94 -3.93 0.43 23.91
N GLU A 95 -2.98 1.18 24.47
CA GLU A 95 -1.70 1.43 23.80
C GLU A 95 -1.19 0.06 23.33
N PRO A 96 -0.68 -0.10 22.10
CA PRO A 96 0.02 -1.31 21.72
C PRO A 96 1.31 -1.35 22.55
N GLU A 97 1.21 -1.92 23.75
CA GLU A 97 2.33 -2.16 24.66
C GLU A 97 3.34 -3.05 23.94
N ALA A 98 4.48 -2.47 23.59
CA ALA A 98 5.80 -3.09 23.76
C ALA A 98 5.98 -4.57 23.37
N ALA A 99 5.29 -5.09 22.35
CA ALA A 99 5.43 -6.49 21.91
C ALA A 99 6.54 -6.71 20.85
N ALA A 100 7.36 -5.69 20.56
CA ALA A 100 8.46 -5.79 19.58
C ALA A 100 9.78 -5.18 20.09
N ALA A 101 10.05 -5.32 21.40
CA ALA A 101 11.34 -4.99 21.99
C ALA A 101 11.82 -6.10 22.93
N MET A 102 11.75 -7.36 22.47
CA MET A 102 12.59 -8.47 22.95
C MET A 102 12.66 -9.54 21.85
N GLU A 103 13.61 -9.39 20.93
CA GLU A 103 14.46 -10.50 20.48
C GLU A 103 15.89 -9.96 20.30
#